data_AF-A0A822CEG6-F1
#
_entry.id   AF-A0A822CEG6-F1
#
_cell.length_a   1.000
_cell.length_b   1.000
_cell.length_c   1.000
_cell.angle_alpha   90.00
_cell.angle_beta   90.00
_cell.angle_gamma   90.00
#
_symmetry.space_group_name_H-M   'P 1'
#
loop_
_entity.id
_entity.type
_entity.pdbx_description
1 polymer ?
#
loop_
_entity_poly.entity_id
_entity_poly.type
_entity_poly.pdbx_seq_one_letter_code
_entity_poly.pdbx_strand_id
1 'polypeptide(L)'
;MKLSKPFKRPKNNLTPISILMSSSVSDMNELNQSFMYSQLLKEILLDMKYDDKAKQSFIDFCRVQNSGNEQQLLRIDEFEREYHLHSRLFG
;
A
#
# COMPACT_ATOMS: atom_id res chain seq x y z
N MET A 1 -31.70 -33.89 3.20
CA MET A 1 -32.37 -32.58 3.01
C MET A 1 -31.28 -31.52 2.82
N LYS A 2 -31.21 -30.92 1.62
CA LYS A 2 -30.18 -29.93 1.23
C LYS A 2 -30.53 -28.56 1.81
N LEU A 3 -29.57 -27.87 2.40
CA LEU A 3 -29.62 -26.43 2.67
C LEU A 3 -28.30 -25.78 2.24
N SER A 4 -28.07 -25.69 0.93
CA SER A 4 -27.04 -24.82 0.36
C SER A 4 -27.64 -23.42 0.20
N LYS A 5 -27.44 -22.53 1.18
CA LYS A 5 -27.63 -21.10 0.94
C LYS A 5 -26.35 -20.59 0.26
N PRO A 6 -26.42 -19.91 -0.90
CA PRO A 6 -25.25 -19.27 -1.47
C PRO A 6 -24.79 -18.17 -0.51
N PHE A 7 -23.56 -18.28 -0.03
CA PHE A 7 -22.89 -17.24 0.75
C PHE A 7 -22.74 -16.00 -0.13
N LYS A 8 -23.62 -15.03 0.06
CA LYS A 8 -23.63 -13.78 -0.69
C LYS A 8 -22.55 -12.88 -0.06
N ARG A 9 -21.36 -12.87 -0.68
CA ARG A 9 -20.23 -12.05 -0.22
C ARG A 9 -20.62 -10.56 -0.30
N PRO A 10 -20.42 -9.76 0.76
CA PRO A 10 -20.55 -8.31 0.68
C PRO A 10 -19.52 -7.77 -0.32
N LYS A 11 -19.93 -6.82 -1.16
CA LYS A 11 -19.02 -6.07 -2.04
C LYS A 11 -18.35 -4.98 -1.20
N ASN A 12 -17.38 -5.36 -0.38
CA ASN A 12 -16.39 -4.42 0.16
C ASN A 12 -15.03 -4.81 -0.39
N ASN A 13 -14.35 -3.83 -0.97
CA ASN A 13 -13.24 -4.00 -1.91
C ASN A 13 -11.90 -4.22 -1.17
N LEU A 14 -11.92 -5.00 -0.10
CA LEU A 14 -10.72 -5.40 0.62
C LEU A 14 -10.34 -6.79 0.13
N THR A 15 -9.68 -6.82 -1.03
CA THR A 15 -9.08 -8.04 -1.56
C THR A 15 -7.94 -8.42 -0.60
N PRO A 16 -8.06 -9.49 0.21
CA PRO A 16 -7.01 -9.86 1.14
C PRO A 16 -5.80 -10.37 0.35
N ILE A 17 -4.59 -10.16 0.89
CA ILE A 17 -3.32 -10.62 0.33
C ILE A 17 -3.37 -12.09 -0.14
N SER A 18 -4.19 -12.92 0.51
CA SER A 18 -4.40 -14.33 0.14
C SER A 18 -4.92 -14.59 -1.27
N ILE A 19 -5.61 -13.63 -1.91
CA ILE A 19 -6.16 -13.79 -3.27
C ILE A 19 -5.05 -13.69 -4.34
N LEU A 20 -4.01 -12.90 -4.08
CA LEU A 20 -2.91 -12.67 -5.03
C LEU A 20 -1.91 -13.84 -5.08
N MET A 21 -1.84 -14.67 -4.03
CA MET A 21 -1.02 -15.88 -4.01
C MET A 21 -1.50 -16.98 -4.98
N SER A 22 -2.69 -16.86 -5.60
CA SER A 22 -3.27 -17.92 -6.44
C SER A 22 -2.81 -17.93 -7.91
N SER A 23 -2.06 -16.92 -8.38
CA SER A 23 -1.55 -16.88 -9.77
C SER A 23 -0.16 -17.52 -9.87
N SER A 24 -0.12 -18.71 -10.48
CA SER A 24 1.05 -19.48 -10.97
C SER A 24 2.42 -19.19 -10.35
N VAL A 25 2.84 -20.14 -9.50
CA VAL A 25 4.07 -20.21 -8.69
C VAL A 25 5.39 -20.15 -9.48
N SER A 26 5.38 -20.18 -10.82
CA SER A 26 6.58 -20.32 -11.64
C SER A 26 7.32 -19.01 -11.96
N ASP A 27 6.65 -17.85 -11.99
CA ASP A 27 7.26 -16.53 -12.31
C ASP A 27 7.41 -15.62 -11.07
N MET A 28 7.19 -16.16 -9.88
CA MET A 28 6.83 -15.42 -8.66
C MET A 28 7.96 -15.22 -7.64
N ASN A 29 9.19 -15.72 -7.85
CA ASN A 29 10.13 -15.77 -6.72
C ASN A 29 10.67 -14.39 -6.28
N GLU A 30 10.95 -13.48 -7.22
CA GLU A 30 11.39 -12.09 -6.91
C GLU A 30 10.25 -11.08 -7.06
N LEU A 31 9.43 -11.20 -8.10
CA LEU A 31 8.37 -10.24 -8.41
C LEU A 31 7.27 -10.24 -7.34
N ASN A 32 6.98 -11.39 -6.73
CA ASN A 32 5.99 -11.48 -5.67
C ASN A 32 6.51 -10.88 -4.36
N GLN A 33 7.81 -10.92 -4.07
CA GLN A 33 8.33 -10.39 -2.81
C GLN A 33 8.23 -8.87 -2.73
N SER A 34 8.71 -8.15 -3.75
CA SER A 34 8.59 -6.68 -3.80
C SER A 34 7.13 -6.23 -3.80
N PHE A 35 6.25 -7.01 -4.44
CA PHE A 35 4.83 -6.78 -4.42
C PHE A 35 4.24 -7.00 -3.01
N MET A 36 4.57 -8.10 -2.34
CA MET A 36 4.13 -8.38 -0.97
C MET A 36 4.62 -7.32 0.03
N TYR A 37 5.88 -6.88 -0.09
CA TYR A 37 6.42 -5.80 0.74
C TYR A 37 5.74 -4.46 0.48
N SER A 38 5.45 -4.13 -0.78
CA SER A 38 4.75 -2.88 -1.10
C SER A 38 3.29 -2.90 -0.62
N GLN A 39 2.61 -4.05 -0.65
CA GLN A 39 1.26 -4.21 -0.10
C GLN A 39 1.27 -4.08 1.43
N LEU A 40 2.22 -4.72 2.12
CA LEU A 40 2.36 -4.59 3.57
C LEU A 40 2.67 -3.16 3.98
N LEU A 41 3.60 -2.49 3.28
CA LEU A 41 3.92 -1.08 3.53
C LEU A 41 2.68 -0.19 3.35
N LYS A 42 1.91 -0.40 2.28
CA LYS A 42 0.67 0.33 2.03
C LYS A 42 -0.35 0.12 3.16
N GLU A 43 -0.55 -1.11 3.62
CA GLU A 43 -1.46 -1.40 4.74
C GLU A 43 -1.02 -0.68 6.01
N ILE A 44 0.28 -0.71 6.35
CA ILE A 44 0.84 0.00 7.50
C ILE A 44 0.60 1.52 7.40
N LEU A 45 0.87 2.11 6.22
CA LEU A 45 0.68 3.54 6.00
C LEU A 45 -0.80 3.97 6.04
N LEU A 46 -1.74 3.08 5.72
CA LEU A 46 -3.18 3.35 5.77
C LEU A 46 -3.77 3.14 7.17
N ASP A 47 -3.25 2.16 7.93
CA ASP A 47 -3.72 1.86 9.29
C ASP A 47 -3.10 2.79 10.34
N MET A 48 -1.95 3.41 10.04
CA MET A 48 -1.34 4.35 10.97
C MET A 48 -2.26 5.54 11.22
N LYS A 49 -2.44 5.90 12.50
CA LYS A 49 -3.05 7.17 12.84
C LYS A 49 -2.24 8.28 12.21
N TYR A 50 -2.92 9.16 11.51
CA TYR A 50 -2.30 10.30 10.88
C TYR A 50 -1.55 11.15 11.91
N ASP A 51 -0.25 11.28 11.70
CA ASP A 51 0.66 12.12 12.48
C ASP A 51 1.62 12.81 11.51
N ASP A 52 1.53 14.15 11.44
CA ASP A 52 2.40 14.97 10.59
C ASP A 52 3.89 14.72 10.88
N LYS A 53 4.25 14.40 12.12
CA LYS A 53 5.64 14.10 12.48
C LYS A 53 6.10 12.76 11.94
N ALA A 54 5.24 11.74 11.99
CA ALA A 54 5.54 10.43 11.43
C ALA A 54 5.66 10.50 9.90
N LYS A 55 4.75 11.25 9.25
CA LYS A 55 4.83 11.55 7.82
C LYS A 55 6.15 12.24 7.49
N GLN A 56 6.50 13.33 8.16
CA GLN A 56 7.73 14.07 7.88
C GLN A 56 8.97 13.18 8.07
N SER A 57 9.01 12.39 9.14
CA SER A 57 10.12 11.46 9.41
C SER A 57 10.29 10.43 8.28
N PHE A 58 9.17 9.95 7.71
CA PHE A 58 9.20 9.05 6.56
C PHE A 58 9.71 9.75 5.29
N ILE A 59 9.24 10.96 5.01
CA ILE A 59 9.73 11.77 3.88
C ILE A 59 11.24 12.02 3.98
N ASP A 60 11.71 12.42 5.16
CA ASP A 60 13.12 12.73 5.42
C ASP A 60 13.98 11.47 5.23
N PHE A 61 13.52 10.32 5.73
CA PHE A 61 14.16 9.04 5.46
C PHE A 61 14.26 8.76 3.95
N CYS A 62 13.16 8.90 3.20
CA CYS A 62 13.16 8.69 1.75
C CYS A 62 14.10 9.64 1.01
N ARG A 63 14.20 10.92 1.43
CA ARG A 63 15.13 11.89 0.84
C ARG A 63 16.58 11.50 1.07
N VAL A 64 16.93 11.05 2.27
CA VAL A 64 18.29 10.57 2.59
C VAL A 64 18.65 9.34 1.76
N GLN A 65 17.75 8.36 1.65
CA GLN A 65 18.01 7.14 0.86
C GLN A 65 18.16 7.42 -0.64
N ASN A 66 17.56 8.51 -1.14
CA ASN A 66 17.58 8.88 -2.56
C ASN A 66 18.46 10.10 -2.84
N SER A 67 19.42 10.41 -1.95
CA SER A 67 20.36 11.50 -2.16
C SER A 67 21.11 11.31 -3.49
N GLY A 68 21.07 12.32 -4.37
CA GLY A 68 21.69 12.26 -5.70
C GLY A 68 20.81 11.67 -6.80
N ASN A 69 19.56 11.30 -6.51
CA ASN A 69 18.59 10.88 -7.52
C ASN A 69 17.46 11.91 -7.64
N GLU A 70 17.68 12.95 -8.44
CA GLU A 70 16.73 14.05 -8.64
C GLU A 70 15.32 13.58 -9.06
N GLN A 71 15.23 12.56 -9.92
CA GLN A 71 13.94 12.02 -10.36
C GLN A 71 13.16 11.37 -9.21
N GLN A 72 13.85 10.69 -8.29
CA GLN A 72 13.20 10.12 -7.10
C GLN A 72 12.83 11.20 -6.08
N LEU A 73 13.68 12.22 -5.90
CA LEU A 73 13.37 13.35 -5.03
C LEU A 73 12.10 14.10 -5.50
N LEU A 74 11.95 14.34 -6.80
CA LEU A 74 10.73 14.94 -7.36
C LEU A 74 9.47 14.11 -7.08
N ARG A 75 9.56 12.78 -7.16
CA ARG A 75 8.45 11.89 -6.79
C ARG A 75 8.13 11.92 -5.29
N ILE A 76 9.14 12.05 -4.44
CA ILE A 76 8.95 12.21 -2.99
C ILE A 76 8.24 13.54 -2.70
N ASP A 77 8.60 14.62 -3.38
CA ASP A 77 7.96 15.93 -3.21
C ASP A 77 6.51 15.92 -3.72
N GLU A 78 6.22 15.19 -4.80
CA GLU A 78 4.86 14.94 -5.27
C GLU A 78 4.03 14.17 -4.24
N PHE A 79 4.57 13.08 -3.71
CA PHE A 79 3.93 12.32 -2.65
C PHE A 79 3.67 13.17 -1.41
N GLU A 80 4.64 13.97 -0.95
CA GLU A 80 4.48 14.85 0.21
C GLU A 80 3.32 15.84 0.03
N ARG A 81 3.19 16.43 -1.16
CA ARG A 81 2.12 17.38 -1.51
C ARG A 81 0.74 16.70 -1.57
N GLU A 82 0.66 15.52 -2.17
CA GLU A 82 -0.62 14.86 -2.45
C GLU A 82 -1.16 14.01 -1.30
N TYR A 83 -0.29 13.62 -0.36
CA TYR A 83 -0.65 12.77 0.79
C TYR A 83 -1.89 13.28 1.56
N HIS A 84 -2.03 14.60 1.72
CA HIS A 84 -3.17 15.20 2.43
C HIS A 84 -4.42 15.34 1.59
N LEU A 85 -4.30 15.39 0.26
CA LEU A 85 -5.43 15.55 -0.65
C LEU A 85 -6.35 14.31 -0.58
N HIS A 86 -5.75 13.13 -0.39
CA HIS A 86 -6.48 11.87 -0.29
C HIS A 86 -7.00 11.56 1.13
N SER A 87 -6.35 12.05 2.18
CA SER A 87 -6.81 11.85 3.57
C SER A 87 -8.13 12.57 3.86
N ARG A 88 -8.42 13.71 3.21
CA ARG A 88 -9.68 14.46 3.39
C ARG A 88 -10.91 13.84 2.71
N LEU A 89 -10.76 12.85 1.82
CA LEU A 89 -11.89 12.23 1.13
C LEU A 89 -12.61 11.17 1.99
N PHE A 90 -12.06 10.82 3.15
CA PHE A 90 -12.64 9.85 4.08
C PHE A 90 -12.82 10.42 5.51
N GLY A 91 -12.86 11.76 5.64
CA GLY A 91 -13.17 12.46 6.89
C GLY A 91 -14.67 12.61 7.11
#